data_AF-A0A8J7XRN0-F1
#
_entry.id   AF-A0A8J7XRN0-F1
#
_cell.length_a   1.000
_cell.length_b   1.000
_cell.length_c   1.000
_cell.angle_alpha   90.00
_cell.angle_beta   90.00
_cell.angle_gamma   90.00
#
_symmetry.space_group_name_H-M   'P 1'
#
loop_
_entity.id
_entity.type
_entity.pdbx_description
1 polymer ?
#
loop_
_entity_poly.entity_id
_entity_poly.type
_entity_poly.pdbx_seq_one_letter_code
_entity_poly.pdbx_strand_id
1 'polypeptide(L)'
;MSNGVEKSIYYFDSCGEVNTQKVLELAKERAEEVGIRKIVVASETGLSALKAVKVLDGFDIIVVTSALGIRVGNTGMGDLLIGIRDEDIYNTLKEKCTIVRGT
;
A
#
# COMPACT_ATOMS: atom_id res chain seq x y z
N MET A 1 -22.54 29.89 14.10
CA MET A 1 -21.34 29.67 13.27
C MET A 1 -21.34 28.21 12.88
N SER A 2 -21.28 27.89 11.58
CA SER A 2 -21.22 26.50 11.13
C SER A 2 -19.83 25.93 11.39
N ASN A 3 -19.72 24.95 12.29
CA ASN A 3 -18.49 24.19 12.49
C ASN A 3 -18.37 23.17 11.36
N GLY A 4 -17.52 23.42 10.38
CA GLY A 4 -17.24 22.52 9.26
C GLY A 4 -15.80 22.68 8.79
N VAL A 5 -15.25 21.62 8.21
CA VAL A 5 -13.93 21.64 7.58
C VAL A 5 -14.10 21.14 6.16
N GLU A 6 -13.63 21.91 5.18
CA GLU A 6 -13.59 21.50 3.78
C GLU A 6 -12.46 20.50 3.55
N LYS A 7 -12.71 19.45 2.76
CA LYS A 7 -11.71 18.44 2.40
C LYS A 7 -11.83 18.08 0.93
N SER A 8 -10.69 17.90 0.28
CA SER A 8 -10.61 17.42 -1.10
C SER A 8 -10.83 15.90 -1.16
N ILE A 9 -11.41 15.46 -2.28
CA ILE A 9 -11.50 14.06 -2.69
C ILE A 9 -11.09 13.96 -4.16
N TYR A 10 -10.30 12.95 -4.50
CA TYR A 10 -9.82 12.71 -5.85
C TYR A 10 -10.44 11.43 -6.39
N TYR A 11 -11.07 11.51 -7.56
CA TYR A 11 -11.64 10.37 -8.28
C TYR A 11 -10.74 10.00 -9.45
N PHE A 12 -10.43 8.72 -9.59
CA PHE A 12 -9.74 8.18 -10.75
C PHE A 12 -10.75 7.73 -11.80
N ASP A 13 -10.44 7.97 -13.08
CA ASP A 13 -11.32 7.57 -14.19
C ASP A 13 -11.34 6.05 -14.43
N SER A 14 -10.32 5.34 -13.95
CA SER A 14 -10.21 3.89 -14.09
C SER A 14 -9.52 3.28 -12.87
N CYS A 15 -9.72 1.97 -12.66
CA CYS A 15 -9.00 1.21 -11.65
C CYS A 15 -7.67 0.66 -12.19
N GLY A 16 -6.75 0.29 -11.31
CA GLY A 16 -5.54 -0.44 -11.68
C GLY A 16 -4.24 0.12 -11.07
N GLU A 17 -3.14 -0.58 -11.35
CA GLU A 17 -1.82 -0.28 -10.82
C GLU A 17 -1.28 1.10 -11.23
N VAL A 18 -1.77 1.64 -12.34
CA VAL A 18 -1.47 2.99 -12.86
C VAL A 18 -1.70 4.08 -11.80
N ASN A 19 -2.67 3.87 -10.91
CA ASN A 19 -3.02 4.85 -9.88
C ASN A 19 -2.12 4.79 -8.64
N THR A 20 -1.33 3.73 -8.46
CA THR A 20 -0.63 3.44 -7.20
C THR A 20 0.24 4.60 -6.74
N GLN A 21 1.00 5.22 -7.66
CA GLN A 21 1.88 6.34 -7.33
C GLN A 21 1.07 7.52 -6.77
N LYS A 22 0.02 7.92 -7.50
CA LYS A 22 -0.81 9.07 -7.12
C LYS A 22 -1.59 8.82 -5.82
N VAL A 23 -2.10 7.61 -5.62
CA VAL A 23 -2.78 7.24 -4.36
C VAL A 23 -1.84 7.38 -3.16
N LEU A 24 -0.59 6.94 -3.28
CA LEU A 24 0.40 7.08 -2.19
C LEU A 24 0.71 8.54 -1.87
N GLU A 25 0.83 9.39 -2.89
CA GLU A 25 1.04 10.84 -2.71
C GLU A 25 -0.15 11.50 -2.02
N LEU A 26 -1.39 11.19 -2.45
CA LEU A 26 -2.61 11.71 -1.83
C LEU A 26 -2.78 11.22 -0.38
N ALA A 27 -2.42 9.96 -0.12
CA ALA A 27 -2.45 9.39 1.23
C ALA A 27 -1.42 10.07 2.14
N LYS A 28 -0.22 10.38 1.61
CA LYS A 28 0.81 11.13 2.33
C LYS A 28 0.30 12.52 2.73
N GLU A 29 -0.17 13.30 1.74
CA GLU A 29 -0.69 14.65 1.95
C GLU A 29 -1.78 14.65 3.02
N ARG A 30 -2.75 13.73 2.92
CA ARG A 30 -3.80 13.61 3.93
C ARG A 30 -3.25 13.23 5.30
N ALA A 31 -2.30 12.30 5.38
CA ALA A 31 -1.74 11.88 6.66
C ALA A 31 -0.98 13.02 7.35
N GLU A 32 -0.25 13.84 6.58
CA GLU A 32 0.43 15.05 7.07
C GLU A 32 -0.58 16.09 7.57
N GLU A 33 -1.64 16.37 6.80
CA GLU A 33 -2.69 17.32 7.18
C GLU A 33 -3.36 17.00 8.52
N VAL A 34 -3.57 15.72 8.82
CA VAL A 34 -4.30 15.28 10.04
C VAL A 34 -3.38 14.74 11.13
N GLY A 35 -2.06 14.79 10.93
CA GLY A 35 -1.07 14.36 11.91
C GLY A 35 -1.03 12.84 12.16
N ILE A 36 -1.40 12.03 11.17
CA ILE A 36 -1.30 10.56 11.24
C ILE A 36 0.14 10.14 10.92
N ARG A 37 0.71 9.24 11.71
CA ARG A 37 2.08 8.71 11.49
C ARG A 37 2.14 7.28 10.98
N LYS A 38 1.11 6.46 11.24
CA LYS A 38 1.04 5.06 10.82
C LYS A 38 0.21 4.91 9.56
N ILE A 39 0.77 4.23 8.55
CA ILE A 39 0.07 3.97 7.29
C ILE A 39 0.08 2.46 7.03
N VAL A 40 -1.11 1.92 6.79
CA VAL A 40 -1.30 0.50 6.44
C VAL A 40 -1.42 0.37 4.93
N VAL A 41 -0.64 -0.53 4.33
CA VAL A 41 -0.61 -0.77 2.88
C VAL A 41 -0.86 -2.24 2.60
N ALA A 42 -1.95 -2.55 1.91
CA ALA A 42 -2.18 -3.88 1.38
C ALA A 42 -1.27 -4.13 0.17
N SER A 43 -0.50 -5.23 0.18
CA SER A 43 0.36 -5.58 -0.95
C SER A 43 0.58 -7.08 -1.06
N GLU A 44 0.02 -7.70 -2.11
CA GLU A 44 0.10 -9.15 -2.30
C GLU A 44 1.40 -9.61 -2.97
N THR A 45 1.89 -8.85 -3.95
CA THR A 45 3.17 -9.12 -4.63
C THR A 45 4.35 -8.34 -4.03
N GLY A 46 4.07 -7.34 -3.18
CA GLY A 46 5.07 -6.44 -2.60
C GLY A 46 5.39 -5.21 -3.46
N LEU A 47 4.91 -5.15 -4.71
CA LEU A 47 5.21 -4.03 -5.62
C LEU A 47 4.67 -2.69 -5.12
N SER A 48 3.44 -2.67 -4.60
CA SER A 48 2.86 -1.47 -3.99
C SER A 48 3.62 -1.06 -2.74
N ALA A 49 4.05 -2.03 -1.91
CA ALA A 49 4.84 -1.78 -0.72
C ALA A 49 6.21 -1.16 -1.04
N LEU A 50 6.88 -1.63 -2.09
CA LEU A 50 8.17 -1.05 -2.53
C LEU A 50 8.05 0.41 -2.96
N LYS A 51 6.92 0.80 -3.58
CA LYS A 51 6.64 2.21 -3.88
C LYS A 51 6.29 2.97 -2.61
N ALA A 52 5.48 2.38 -1.73
CA ALA A 52 5.05 3.00 -0.48
C ALA A 52 6.23 3.38 0.42
N VAL A 53 7.20 2.50 0.63
CA VAL A 53 8.39 2.77 1.47
C VAL A 53 9.30 3.87 0.91
N LYS A 54 9.14 4.26 -0.35
CA LYS A 54 9.85 5.39 -0.95
C LYS A 54 9.06 6.69 -0.83
N VAL A 55 7.77 6.65 -1.17
CA VAL A 55 6.89 7.85 -1.18
C VAL A 55 6.58 8.31 0.25
N LEU A 56 6.29 7.36 1.13
CA LEU A 56 5.88 7.56 2.52
C LEU A 56 7.09 7.52 3.47
N ASP A 57 8.26 7.92 3.00
CA ASP A 57 9.44 8.07 3.86
C ASP A 57 9.13 8.99 5.06
N GLY A 58 9.56 8.58 6.26
CA GLY A 58 9.23 9.25 7.52
C GLY A 58 7.94 8.79 8.22
N PHE A 59 7.15 7.90 7.60
CA PHE A 59 5.97 7.28 8.22
C PHE A 59 6.28 5.88 8.75
N ASP A 60 5.49 5.44 9.74
CA ASP A 60 5.49 4.08 10.24
C ASP A 60 4.63 3.20 9.30
N ILE A 61 5.28 2.52 8.36
CA ILE A 61 4.59 1.73 7.34
C ILE A 61 4.34 0.31 7.85
N ILE A 62 3.09 -0.14 7.73
CA ILE A 62 2.65 -1.50 8.02
C ILE A 62 2.15 -2.12 6.72
N VAL A 63 2.90 -3.07 6.18
CA VAL A 63 2.50 -3.82 4.99
C VAL A 63 1.70 -5.04 5.43
N VAL A 64 0.49 -5.19 4.89
CA VAL A 64 -0.35 -6.37 5.09
C VAL A 64 -0.37 -7.19 3.82
N THR A 65 -0.08 -8.48 3.95
CA THR A 65 -0.06 -9.43 2.83
C THR A 65 -0.65 -10.77 3.25
N SER A 66 -1.08 -11.59 2.30
CA SER A 66 -1.61 -12.92 2.56
C SER A 66 -0.51 -13.93 2.97
N ALA A 67 -0.92 -15.11 3.44
CA ALA A 67 0.02 -16.20 3.73
C ALA A 67 0.74 -16.70 2.46
N LEU A 68 1.96 -17.23 2.64
CA LEU A 68 2.74 -17.79 1.54
C LEU A 68 2.07 -19.03 0.95
N GLY A 69 2.23 -19.23 -0.35
CA GLY A 69 1.77 -20.43 -1.04
C GLY A 69 0.31 -20.38 -1.50
N ILE A 70 -0.39 -19.25 -1.30
CA ILE A 70 -1.72 -19.05 -1.84
C ILE A 70 -1.59 -18.71 -3.33
N ARG A 71 -2.28 -19.50 -4.16
CA ARG A 71 -2.47 -19.23 -5.58
C ARG A 71 -3.90 -18.74 -5.79
N VAL A 72 -4.02 -17.55 -6.37
CA VAL A 72 -5.31 -17.01 -6.80
C VAL A 72 -5.38 -17.16 -8.30
N GLY A 73 -6.24 -18.07 -8.76
CA GLY A 73 -6.42 -18.34 -10.18
C GLY A 73 -7.37 -17.35 -10.84
N ASN A 74 -7.30 -17.26 -12.17
CA ASN A 74 -8.26 -16.53 -13.02
C ASN A 74 -8.46 -15.06 -12.64
N THR A 75 -7.39 -14.36 -12.26
CA THR A 75 -7.46 -12.91 -12.09
C THR A 75 -7.36 -12.20 -13.44
N GLY A 76 -7.64 -10.89 -13.48
CA GLY A 76 -7.40 -10.07 -14.67
C GLY A 76 -5.94 -10.06 -15.15
N MET A 77 -5.00 -10.53 -14.32
CA MET A 77 -3.57 -10.68 -14.62
C MET A 77 -3.15 -12.17 -14.79
N GLY A 78 -4.12 -13.08 -14.90
CA GLY A 78 -3.86 -14.53 -14.88
C GLY A 78 -3.75 -15.07 -13.47
N ASP A 79 -2.96 -16.13 -13.29
CA ASP A 79 -2.80 -16.76 -11.99
C ASP A 79 -1.73 -16.03 -11.16
N LEU A 80 -2.11 -15.57 -9.98
CA LEU A 80 -1.23 -14.85 -9.07
C LEU A 80 -0.80 -15.74 -7.91
N LEU A 81 0.48 -15.65 -7.57
CA LEU A 81 1.05 -16.26 -6.37
C LEU A 81 1.27 -15.14 -5.36
N ILE A 82 0.47 -15.14 -4.28
CA ILE A 82 0.40 -14.01 -3.34
C ILE A 82 1.22 -14.26 -2.07
N GLY A 83 1.32 -13.25 -1.21
CA GLY A 83 2.01 -13.32 0.08
C GLY A 83 3.47 -12.85 0.11
N ILE A 84 3.89 -11.98 -0.83
CA ILE A 84 5.27 -11.48 -1.01
C ILE A 84 6.29 -12.63 -0.95
N ARG A 85 6.37 -13.38 -2.06
CA ARG A 85 7.23 -14.55 -2.19
C ARG A 85 8.65 -14.24 -2.60
N ASP A 86 8.83 -13.18 -3.36
CA ASP A 86 10.14 -12.74 -3.83
C ASP A 86 11.00 -12.36 -2.64
N GLU A 87 12.09 -13.10 -2.42
CA GLU A 87 12.95 -12.93 -1.24
C GLU A 87 13.67 -11.59 -1.25
N ASP A 88 14.05 -11.08 -2.43
CA ASP A 88 14.72 -9.79 -2.56
C ASP A 88 13.75 -8.66 -2.17
N ILE A 89 12.50 -8.74 -2.65
CA ILE A 89 11.44 -7.81 -2.25
C ILE A 89 11.17 -7.90 -0.75
N TYR A 90 11.02 -9.12 -0.22
CA TYR A 90 10.72 -9.32 1.20
C TYR A 90 11.84 -8.79 2.10
N ASN A 91 13.10 -9.09 1.79
CA ASN A 91 14.25 -8.63 2.56
C ASN A 91 14.38 -7.10 2.50
N THR A 92 14.20 -6.51 1.31
CA THR A 92 14.20 -5.05 1.14
C THR A 92 13.12 -4.37 1.99
N LEU A 93 11.91 -4.94 2.02
CA LEU A 93 10.79 -4.38 2.79
C LEU A 93 10.98 -4.56 4.30
N LYS A 94 11.52 -5.70 4.73
CA LYS A 94 11.72 -6.01 6.15
C LYS A 94 12.67 -5.04 6.85
N GLU A 95 13.60 -4.42 6.12
CA GLU A 95 14.49 -3.39 6.65
C GLU A 95 13.81 -2.02 6.81
N LYS A 96 12.68 -1.80 6.13
CA LYS A 96 12.07 -0.46 5.98
C LYS A 96 10.66 -0.35 6.56
N CYS A 97 9.97 -1.46 6.79
CA CYS A 97 8.61 -1.47 7.28
C CYS A 97 8.30 -2.72 8.11
N THR A 98 7.17 -2.67 8.82
CA THR A 98 6.62 -3.87 9.46
C THR A 98 5.80 -4.65 8.46
N ILE A 99 6.05 -5.96 8.31
CA ILE A 99 5.27 -6.84 7.46
C ILE A 99 4.39 -7.73 8.34
N VAL A 100 3.08 -7.69 8.11
CA VAL A 100 2.07 -8.52 8.76
C VAL A 100 1.51 -9.48 7.72
N ARG A 101 1.53 -10.78 8.04
CA ARG A 101 0.93 -11.83 7.21
C ARG A 101 -0.40 -12.27 7.82
N GLY A 102 -1.47 -12.16 7.04
CA GLY A 102 -2.79 -12.70 7.39
C GLY A 102 -2.97 -14.13 6.88
N THR A 103 -3.76 -14.93 7.60
CA THR A 103 -4.13 -16.31 7.26
C THR A 103 -5.48 -16.37 6.56
#